data_AF-A0A2M7YUF1-F1
#
_entry.id   AF-A0A2M7YUF1-F1
#
_cell.length_a   1.000
_cell.length_b   1.000
_cell.length_c   1.000
_cell.angle_alpha   90.00
_cell.angle_beta   90.00
_cell.angle_gamma   90.00
#
_symmetry.space_group_name_H-M   'P 1'
#
loop_
_entity.id
_entity.type
_entity.pdbx_description
1 polymer ?
#
loop_
_entity_poly.entity_id
_entity_poly.type
_entity_poly.pdbx_seq_one_letter_code
_entity_poly.pdbx_strand_id
1 'polypeptide(L)'
;MLLVAGMLVASSAFAVIGTDANNIGLFFDTNADVVCTSAPFLTHIPAYIMLTNPSIPATRGFELGMDLIGATNTSVTVTSFPVSSINVGVDGTGGNDINYIVGFSVPVGTTPATILCTLDIFYLDFVQVDIVLGPSGPSSDPNGTNPMIVKEDFTLVTADVVNMPGMPAAQIGAPECTVVAAEDASFGAVKALFR
;
A
#
# COMPACT_ATOMS: atom_id res chain seq x y z
N MET A 1 -47.11 6.62 14.03
CA MET A 1 -46.38 5.89 12.97
C MET A 1 -44.99 6.51 12.90
N LEU A 2 -44.01 5.83 13.47
CA LEU A 2 -42.67 6.35 13.76
C LEU A 2 -41.78 6.17 12.51
N LEU A 3 -41.29 7.28 11.95
CA LEU A 3 -40.37 7.29 10.81
C LEU A 3 -38.95 7.03 11.34
N VAL A 4 -38.39 5.85 11.10
CA VAL A 4 -36.98 5.55 11.40
C VAL A 4 -36.15 6.01 10.21
N ALA A 5 -35.50 7.16 10.37
CA ALA A 5 -34.44 7.61 9.47
C ALA A 5 -33.20 6.74 9.72
N GLY A 6 -33.00 5.74 8.86
CA GLY A 6 -31.77 4.94 8.84
C GLY A 6 -30.61 5.82 8.36
N MET A 7 -29.75 6.23 9.28
CA MET A 7 -28.45 6.80 8.95
C MET A 7 -27.61 5.72 8.26
N LEU A 8 -27.53 5.81 6.93
CA LEU A 8 -26.48 5.14 6.17
C LEU A 8 -25.18 5.90 6.47
N VAL A 9 -24.43 5.45 7.46
CA VAL A 9 -23.03 5.89 7.61
C VAL A 9 -22.27 5.18 6.50
N ALA A 10 -22.19 5.83 5.33
CA ALA A 10 -21.21 5.47 4.32
C ALA A 10 -19.84 5.86 4.90
N SER A 11 -19.15 4.89 5.49
CA SER A 11 -17.74 4.99 5.84
C SER A 11 -16.95 5.13 4.55
N SER A 12 -16.73 6.37 4.11
CA SER A 12 -15.78 6.68 3.04
C SER A 12 -14.37 6.45 3.59
N ALA A 13 -13.72 5.35 3.21
CA ALA A 13 -12.29 5.22 3.38
C ALA A 13 -11.63 6.18 2.38
N PHE A 14 -10.98 7.23 2.89
CA PHE A 14 -10.29 8.21 2.08
C PHE A 14 -8.89 7.67 1.78
N ALA A 15 -8.60 7.39 0.51
CA ALA A 15 -7.24 7.27 0.02
C ALA A 15 -6.63 8.68 -0.07
N VAL A 16 -6.16 9.22 1.06
CA VAL A 16 -5.33 10.43 1.02
C VAL A 16 -3.92 9.95 0.81
N ILE A 17 -3.28 10.27 -0.33
CA ILE A 17 -1.82 10.18 -0.41
C ILE A 17 -1.31 11.10 0.71
N GLY A 18 -0.77 10.51 1.79
CA GLY A 18 -0.29 11.26 2.94
C GLY A 18 0.58 12.42 2.46
N THR A 19 0.29 13.64 2.90
CA THR A 19 1.12 14.81 2.53
C THR A 19 2.52 14.73 3.14
N ASP A 20 2.70 13.82 4.09
CA ASP A 20 3.95 13.55 4.78
C ASP A 20 4.95 12.85 3.85
N ALA A 21 6.23 12.94 4.22
CA ALA A 21 7.30 12.38 3.40
C ALA A 21 7.45 10.88 3.64
N ASN A 22 7.70 10.14 2.56
CA ASN A 22 7.98 8.70 2.55
C ASN A 22 6.80 7.83 3.03
N ASN A 23 5.63 7.91 2.41
CA ASN A 23 4.54 6.98 2.75
C ASN A 23 4.59 5.73 1.89
N ILE A 24 4.37 4.55 2.46
CA ILE A 24 4.19 3.31 1.74
C ILE A 24 2.71 2.90 1.72
N GLY A 25 2.24 2.41 0.58
CA GLY A 25 0.87 1.99 0.40
C GLY A 25 0.75 0.82 -0.57
N LEU A 26 -0.41 0.17 -0.55
CA LEU A 26 -0.83 -0.78 -1.57
C LEU A 26 -1.90 -0.13 -2.44
N PHE A 27 -1.71 -0.21 -3.75
CA PHE A 27 -2.61 0.38 -4.74
C PHE A 27 -2.96 -0.66 -5.81
N PHE A 28 -4.18 -0.57 -6.36
CA PHE A 28 -4.67 -1.41 -7.45
C PHE A 28 -4.46 -0.78 -8.84
N ASP A 29 -3.81 0.38 -8.89
CA ASP A 29 -3.41 1.07 -10.11
C ASP A 29 -2.00 1.64 -10.00
N THR A 30 -1.42 2.03 -11.14
CA THR A 30 -0.04 2.55 -11.19
C THR A 30 0.08 4.03 -10.80
N ASN A 31 -1.04 4.74 -10.65
CA ASN A 31 -1.03 6.16 -10.30
C ASN A 31 -1.10 6.41 -8.79
N ALA A 32 -1.23 5.34 -7.98
CA ALA A 32 -1.42 5.41 -6.54
C ALA A 32 -2.74 6.08 -6.13
N ASP A 33 -3.79 5.86 -6.93
CA ASP A 33 -5.09 6.49 -6.75
C ASP A 33 -6.14 5.50 -6.22
N VAL A 34 -6.01 4.20 -6.53
CA VAL A 34 -7.03 3.19 -6.21
C VAL A 34 -6.58 2.28 -5.08
N VAL A 35 -7.22 2.35 -3.91
CA VAL A 35 -6.93 1.48 -2.74
C VAL A 35 -8.07 0.55 -2.35
N CYS A 36 -9.22 0.65 -3.00
CA CYS A 36 -10.35 -0.23 -2.77
C CYS A 36 -10.89 -0.72 -4.10
N THR A 37 -11.26 -1.99 -4.15
CA THR A 37 -11.85 -2.58 -5.34
C THR A 37 -12.92 -3.61 -5.00
N SER A 38 -13.95 -3.67 -5.84
CA SER A 38 -14.90 -4.78 -5.82
C SER A 38 -14.41 -5.87 -6.76
N ALA A 39 -14.47 -7.14 -6.33
CA ALA A 39 -14.04 -8.26 -7.15
C ALA A 39 -14.96 -9.47 -6.91
N PRO A 40 -15.35 -10.21 -7.96
CA PRO A 40 -16.04 -11.48 -7.77
C PRO A 40 -15.07 -12.54 -7.24
N PHE A 41 -15.62 -13.61 -6.64
CA PHE A 41 -14.83 -14.80 -6.27
C PHE A 41 -14.06 -15.35 -7.47
N LEU A 42 -12.81 -15.79 -7.25
CA LEU A 42 -11.91 -16.30 -8.28
C LEU A 42 -11.50 -15.23 -9.29
N THR A 43 -11.00 -14.10 -8.78
CA THR A 43 -10.50 -12.99 -9.60
C THR A 43 -9.03 -12.75 -9.35
N HIS A 44 -8.29 -12.52 -10.43
CA HIS A 44 -6.93 -12.01 -10.39
C HIS A 44 -6.95 -10.48 -10.35
N ILE A 45 -6.25 -9.89 -9.39
CA ILE A 45 -6.21 -8.46 -9.13
C ILE A 45 -4.73 -8.02 -9.10
N PRO A 46 -4.28 -7.19 -10.06
CA PRO A 46 -2.96 -6.59 -9.98
C PRO A 46 -2.91 -5.55 -8.86
N ALA A 47 -1.80 -5.56 -8.12
CA ALA A 47 -1.56 -4.60 -7.05
C ALA A 47 -0.10 -4.14 -7.05
N TYR A 48 0.17 -3.01 -6.40
CA TYR A 48 1.46 -2.36 -6.38
C TYR A 48 1.77 -1.87 -4.97
N ILE A 49 2.90 -2.28 -4.42
CA ILE A 49 3.46 -1.62 -3.25
C ILE A 49 4.24 -0.41 -3.75
N MET A 50 3.87 0.78 -3.26
CA MET A 50 4.48 2.03 -3.70
C MET A 50 4.96 2.90 -2.54
N LEU A 51 6.10 3.55 -2.76
CA LEU A 51 6.59 4.66 -1.95
C LEU A 51 6.11 5.98 -2.57
N THR A 52 5.31 6.72 -1.83
CA THR A 52 4.74 8.01 -2.21
C THR A 52 5.41 9.15 -1.45
N ASN A 53 5.50 10.31 -2.10
CA ASN A 53 6.17 11.51 -1.56
C ASN A 53 7.57 11.25 -0.96
N PRO A 54 8.47 10.51 -1.64
CA PRO A 54 9.78 10.19 -1.10
C PRO A 54 10.65 11.45 -0.91
N SER A 55 11.28 11.58 0.26
CA SER A 55 12.26 12.64 0.54
C SER A 55 13.70 12.26 0.16
N ILE A 56 13.89 11.07 -0.41
CA ILE A 56 15.18 10.54 -0.87
C ILE A 56 15.16 10.43 -2.39
N PRO A 57 16.28 10.63 -3.09
CA PRO A 57 16.33 10.60 -4.57
C PRO A 57 16.33 9.18 -5.16
N ALA A 58 16.67 8.18 -4.36
CA ALA A 58 16.66 6.78 -4.74
C ALA A 58 16.60 5.87 -3.51
N THR A 59 16.11 4.65 -3.70
CA THR A 59 16.05 3.58 -2.69
C THR A 59 16.86 2.37 -3.12
N ARG A 60 17.51 1.70 -2.17
CA ARG A 60 18.20 0.41 -2.35
C ARG A 60 17.39 -0.77 -1.85
N GLY A 61 16.20 -0.56 -1.31
CA GLY A 61 15.40 -1.62 -0.72
C GLY A 61 14.33 -1.11 0.21
N PHE A 62 13.56 -2.04 0.75
CA PHE A 62 12.51 -1.74 1.71
C PHE A 62 12.21 -2.94 2.61
N GLU A 63 11.58 -2.64 3.73
CA GLU A 63 11.05 -3.58 4.71
C GLU A 63 9.58 -3.26 4.94
N LEU A 64 8.72 -4.26 4.80
CA LEU A 64 7.27 -4.13 4.92
C LEU A 64 6.65 -5.45 5.37
N GLY A 65 5.78 -5.39 6.37
CA GLY A 65 4.84 -6.45 6.71
C GLY A 65 3.47 -6.17 6.09
N MET A 66 2.76 -7.22 5.73
CA MET A 66 1.43 -7.15 5.15
C MET A 66 0.53 -8.24 5.74
N ASP A 67 -0.57 -7.82 6.37
CA ASP A 67 -1.54 -8.72 6.97
C ASP A 67 -2.84 -8.73 6.17
N LEU A 68 -3.35 -9.93 5.89
CA LEU A 68 -4.62 -10.15 5.17
C LEU A 68 -5.75 -10.46 6.16
N ILE A 69 -6.44 -9.42 6.63
CA ILE A 69 -7.54 -9.57 7.59
C ILE A 69 -8.82 -9.96 6.84
N GLY A 70 -9.46 -11.04 7.29
CA GLY A 70 -10.67 -11.59 6.66
C GLY A 70 -10.39 -12.56 5.50
N ALA A 71 -9.14 -12.69 5.06
CA ALA A 71 -8.73 -13.67 4.07
C ALA A 71 -8.63 -15.08 4.67
N THR A 72 -9.23 -16.05 4.00
CA THR A 72 -9.06 -17.48 4.33
C THR A 72 -8.44 -18.27 3.19
N ASN A 73 -8.66 -17.86 1.94
CA ASN A 73 -8.13 -18.54 0.76
C ASN A 73 -7.38 -17.60 -0.19
N THR A 74 -7.53 -16.27 -0.04
CA THR A 74 -6.84 -15.30 -0.88
C THR A 74 -5.33 -15.46 -0.75
N SER A 75 -4.65 -15.51 -1.90
CA SER A 75 -3.19 -15.64 -1.97
C SER A 75 -2.58 -14.43 -2.65
N VAL A 76 -1.41 -14.01 -2.18
CA VAL A 76 -0.64 -12.90 -2.77
C VAL A 76 0.71 -13.43 -3.24
N THR A 77 1.18 -12.96 -4.37
CA THR A 77 2.49 -13.32 -4.91
C THR A 77 3.16 -12.12 -5.55
N VAL A 78 4.46 -11.95 -5.32
CA VAL A 78 5.23 -10.91 -6.03
C VAL A 78 5.45 -11.37 -7.47
N THR A 79 5.03 -10.55 -8.43
CA THR A 79 5.29 -10.83 -9.86
C THR A 79 6.58 -10.21 -10.35
N SER A 80 6.94 -9.03 -9.84
CA SER A 80 8.13 -8.32 -10.28
C SER A 80 8.62 -7.26 -9.30
N PHE A 81 9.90 -6.96 -9.44
CA PHE A 81 10.57 -5.81 -8.85
C PHE A 81 11.08 -4.91 -9.98
N PRO A 82 11.26 -3.59 -9.75
CA PRO A 82 11.72 -2.65 -10.78
C PRO A 82 13.12 -2.97 -11.31
N VAL A 83 13.95 -3.61 -10.47
CA VAL A 83 15.29 -4.10 -10.80
C VAL A 83 15.50 -5.47 -10.16
N SER A 84 16.58 -6.17 -10.53
CA SER A 84 16.95 -7.42 -9.86
C SER A 84 17.04 -7.20 -8.35
N SER A 85 16.51 -8.14 -7.58
CA SER A 85 16.40 -7.99 -6.14
C SER A 85 16.56 -9.32 -5.42
N ILE A 86 16.74 -9.23 -4.11
CA ILE A 86 16.67 -10.37 -3.20
C ILE A 86 15.62 -10.02 -2.15
N ASN A 87 14.58 -10.85 -2.01
CA ASN A 87 13.66 -10.80 -0.88
C ASN A 87 14.05 -11.91 0.11
N VAL A 88 14.34 -11.53 1.35
CA VAL A 88 14.64 -12.47 2.46
C VAL A 88 13.56 -12.46 3.54
N GLY A 89 12.44 -11.77 3.30
CA GLY A 89 11.29 -11.81 4.19
C GLY A 89 10.76 -13.23 4.34
N VAL A 90 10.37 -13.58 5.57
CA VAL A 90 9.82 -14.89 5.90
C VAL A 90 8.39 -14.71 6.36
N ASP A 91 7.45 -15.32 5.64
CA ASP A 91 6.03 -15.24 5.99
C ASP A 91 5.75 -15.94 7.32
N GLY A 92 4.78 -15.41 8.06
CA GLY A 92 4.32 -15.98 9.31
C GLY A 92 3.64 -17.34 9.12
N THR A 93 3.64 -18.13 10.20
CA THR A 93 2.89 -19.40 10.24
C THR A 93 1.39 -19.14 10.09
N GLY A 94 0.88 -19.34 8.88
CA GLY A 94 -0.54 -19.13 8.57
C GLY A 94 -0.81 -18.47 7.22
N GLY A 95 0.22 -17.93 6.55
CA GLY A 95 0.12 -17.39 5.18
C GLY A 95 -0.59 -16.04 5.06
N ASN A 96 -1.18 -15.53 6.15
CA ASN A 96 -1.84 -14.23 6.18
C ASN A 96 -0.94 -13.09 6.64
N ASP A 97 0.22 -13.41 7.25
CA ASP A 97 1.23 -12.45 7.67
C ASP A 97 2.41 -12.56 6.70
N ILE A 98 2.51 -11.63 5.76
CA ILE A 98 3.46 -11.66 4.65
C ILE A 98 4.58 -10.66 4.90
N ASN A 99 5.82 -11.07 4.70
CA ASN A 99 6.98 -10.22 4.97
C ASN A 99 7.82 -9.96 3.72
N TYR A 100 8.13 -8.70 3.49
CA TYR A 100 9.03 -8.24 2.45
C TYR A 100 10.24 -7.58 3.11
N ILE A 101 11.40 -8.20 2.95
CA ILE A 101 12.70 -7.62 3.32
C ILE A 101 13.55 -7.67 2.05
N VAL A 102 13.51 -6.59 1.29
CA VAL A 102 13.95 -6.56 -0.10
C VAL A 102 15.16 -5.68 -0.27
N GLY A 103 16.22 -6.23 -0.84
CA GLY A 103 17.39 -5.49 -1.32
C GLY A 103 17.43 -5.43 -2.85
N PHE A 104 17.55 -4.24 -3.41
CA PHE A 104 17.72 -4.00 -4.85
C PHE A 104 19.19 -4.08 -5.26
N SER A 105 19.47 -4.68 -6.42
CA SER A 105 20.84 -4.83 -6.94
C SER A 105 21.49 -3.49 -7.31
N VAL A 106 20.68 -2.51 -7.67
CA VAL A 106 21.07 -1.12 -7.95
C VAL A 106 20.02 -0.18 -7.35
N PRO A 107 20.38 1.08 -7.02
CA PRO A 107 19.39 2.05 -6.56
C PRO A 107 18.27 2.25 -7.58
N VAL A 108 17.04 2.30 -7.10
CA VAL A 108 15.84 2.66 -7.86
C VAL A 108 15.59 4.13 -7.62
N GLY A 109 15.64 4.94 -8.68
CA GLY A 109 15.32 6.37 -8.61
C GLY A 109 13.88 6.58 -8.17
N THR A 110 13.66 7.50 -7.25
CA THR A 110 12.33 7.80 -6.73
C THR A 110 11.62 8.87 -7.57
N THR A 111 10.30 8.76 -7.61
CA THR A 111 9.35 9.74 -8.17
C THR A 111 8.23 9.96 -7.14
N PRO A 112 7.29 10.92 -7.34
CA PRO A 112 6.18 11.12 -6.41
C PRO A 112 5.37 9.86 -6.06
N ALA A 113 5.30 8.89 -6.99
CA ALA A 113 4.77 7.55 -6.75
C ALA A 113 5.75 6.50 -7.32
N THR A 114 6.57 5.91 -6.46
CA THR A 114 7.61 4.96 -6.83
C THR A 114 7.16 3.53 -6.57
N ILE A 115 7.05 2.72 -7.62
CA ILE A 115 6.74 1.28 -7.48
C ILE A 115 7.95 0.56 -6.86
N LEU A 116 7.72 -0.10 -5.73
CA LEU A 116 8.71 -0.94 -5.04
C LEU A 116 8.61 -2.40 -5.47
N CYS A 117 7.38 -2.91 -5.63
CA CYS A 117 7.11 -4.21 -6.25
C CYS A 117 5.70 -4.28 -6.84
N THR A 118 5.50 -5.22 -7.75
CA THR A 118 4.18 -5.57 -8.30
C THR A 118 3.74 -6.91 -7.70
N LEU A 119 2.47 -6.99 -7.35
CA LEU A 119 1.83 -8.14 -6.74
C LEU A 119 0.70 -8.65 -7.63
N ASP A 120 0.51 -9.95 -7.64
CA ASP A 120 -0.71 -10.62 -8.06
C ASP A 120 -1.47 -11.07 -6.82
N ILE A 121 -2.73 -10.63 -6.71
CA ILE A 121 -3.64 -11.09 -5.68
C ILE A 121 -4.69 -11.98 -6.35
N PHE A 122 -4.76 -13.24 -5.93
CA PHE A 122 -5.84 -14.14 -6.32
C PHE A 122 -6.90 -14.12 -5.23
N TYR A 123 -7.98 -13.38 -5.47
CA TYR A 123 -9.08 -13.21 -4.54
C TYR A 123 -9.99 -14.44 -4.57
N LEU A 124 -9.97 -15.21 -3.48
CA LEU A 124 -10.65 -16.49 -3.32
C LEU A 124 -11.58 -16.51 -2.10
N ASP A 125 -12.05 -15.34 -1.68
CA ASP A 125 -12.95 -15.20 -0.54
C ASP A 125 -14.30 -14.63 -0.98
N PHE A 126 -15.33 -14.83 -0.15
CA PHE A 126 -16.68 -14.27 -0.35
C PHE A 126 -16.96 -13.07 0.58
N VAL A 127 -15.95 -12.68 1.35
CA VAL A 127 -16.01 -11.59 2.33
C VAL A 127 -14.99 -10.53 1.96
N GLN A 128 -15.19 -9.32 2.46
CA GLN A 128 -14.20 -8.28 2.34
C GLN A 128 -12.88 -8.73 2.96
N VAL A 129 -11.78 -8.46 2.24
CA VAL A 129 -10.41 -8.66 2.72
C VAL A 129 -9.78 -7.29 2.92
N ASP A 130 -9.38 -7.02 4.15
CA ASP A 130 -8.65 -5.82 4.53
C ASP A 130 -7.16 -6.13 4.50
N ILE A 131 -6.41 -5.37 3.72
CA ILE A 131 -4.96 -5.49 3.64
C ILE A 131 -4.37 -4.41 4.55
N VAL A 132 -3.70 -4.82 5.62
CA VAL A 132 -3.03 -3.92 6.56
C VAL A 132 -1.54 -3.97 6.29
N LEU A 133 -0.91 -2.79 6.24
CA LEU A 133 0.55 -2.67 6.11
C LEU A 133 1.17 -2.27 7.45
N GLY A 134 2.38 -2.75 7.70
CA GLY A 134 3.09 -2.50 8.94
C GLY A 134 4.58 -2.83 8.85
N PRO A 135 5.29 -2.88 9.98
CA PRO A 135 6.69 -3.28 10.01
C PRO A 135 6.83 -4.74 9.58
N SER A 136 7.95 -5.10 8.95
CA SER A 136 8.25 -6.51 8.69
C SER A 136 8.58 -7.27 9.98
N GLY A 137 8.44 -8.60 9.95
CA GLY A 137 9.04 -9.52 10.91
C GLY A 137 10.25 -10.23 10.30
N PRO A 138 11.49 -10.03 10.82
CA PRO A 138 11.90 -9.06 11.85
C PRO A 138 11.85 -7.60 11.35
N SER A 139 11.72 -6.66 12.30
CA SER A 139 11.62 -5.22 12.03
C SER A 139 12.96 -4.53 12.27
N SER A 140 13.41 -3.70 11.33
CA SER A 140 14.53 -2.77 11.57
C SER A 140 14.11 -1.44 12.20
N ASP A 141 12.81 -1.12 12.27
CA ASP A 141 12.30 0.01 13.06
C ASP A 141 12.55 -0.27 14.56
N PRO A 142 13.29 0.59 15.29
CA PRO A 142 13.52 0.43 16.73
C PRO A 142 12.23 0.38 17.56
N ASN A 143 11.16 1.01 17.07
CA ASN A 143 9.85 1.02 17.73
C ASN A 143 8.94 -0.12 17.26
N GLY A 144 9.29 -0.81 16.18
CA GLY A 144 8.50 -1.90 15.60
C GLY A 144 7.11 -1.45 15.19
N THR A 145 6.99 -0.24 14.63
CA THR A 145 5.70 0.39 14.29
C THR A 145 5.53 0.62 12.80
N ASN A 146 6.62 0.82 12.07
CA ASN A 146 6.55 1.31 10.70
C ASN A 146 7.43 0.49 9.74
N PRO A 147 7.02 0.41 8.46
CA PRO A 147 7.88 0.03 7.36
C PRO A 147 9.18 0.85 7.29
N MET A 148 10.20 0.30 6.65
CA MET A 148 11.50 0.98 6.48
C MET A 148 11.91 1.03 5.02
N ILE A 149 12.56 2.11 4.61
CA ILE A 149 13.17 2.28 3.30
C ILE A 149 14.69 2.34 3.45
N VAL A 150 15.41 1.61 2.60
CA VAL A 150 16.88 1.61 2.58
C VAL A 150 17.35 2.70 1.61
N LYS A 151 18.09 3.68 2.10
CA LYS A 151 18.71 4.72 1.27
C LYS A 151 19.87 4.20 0.43
N GLU A 152 20.36 5.03 -0.49
CA GLU A 152 21.57 4.75 -1.27
C GLU A 152 22.84 4.53 -0.44
N ASP A 153 22.92 5.15 0.73
CA ASP A 153 24.02 5.03 1.70
C ASP A 153 23.82 3.90 2.72
N PHE A 154 22.82 3.04 2.51
CA PHE A 154 22.41 1.95 3.40
C PHE A 154 21.89 2.38 4.78
N THR A 155 21.63 3.67 4.98
CA THR A 155 20.87 4.11 6.16
C THR A 155 19.38 3.82 5.96
N LEU A 156 18.66 3.64 7.06
CA LEU A 156 17.22 3.41 7.04
C LEU A 156 16.45 4.72 7.25
N VAL A 157 15.30 4.83 6.60
CA VAL A 157 14.29 5.85 6.87
C VAL A 157 12.96 5.18 7.10
N THR A 158 12.26 5.65 8.13
CA THR A 158 10.90 5.23 8.42
C THR A 158 9.97 5.65 7.30
N ALA A 159 9.12 4.73 6.86
CA ALA A 159 8.01 5.04 5.96
C ALA A 159 6.69 4.91 6.72
N ASP A 160 5.89 5.98 6.68
CA ASP A 160 4.54 5.95 7.23
C ASP A 160 3.61 5.17 6.30
N VAL A 161 2.51 4.64 6.81
CA VAL A 161 1.52 3.96 5.96
C VAL A 161 0.52 5.01 5.43
N VAL A 162 0.17 4.94 4.15
CA VAL A 162 -0.71 5.91 3.46
C VAL A 162 -2.10 6.06 4.14
N ASN A 163 -2.50 5.12 4.99
CA ASN A 163 -3.70 5.21 5.82
C ASN A 163 -3.34 5.25 7.31
N MET A 164 -4.20 5.86 8.14
CA MET A 164 -4.00 5.98 9.59
C MET A 164 -3.60 4.62 10.22
N PRO A 165 -2.66 4.60 11.19
CA PRO A 165 -2.26 3.37 11.86
C PRO A 165 -3.47 2.57 12.39
N GLY A 166 -3.54 1.28 12.02
CA GLY A 166 -4.66 0.40 12.36
C GLY A 166 -5.84 0.41 11.39
N MET A 167 -5.76 1.18 10.30
CA MET A 167 -6.72 1.13 9.19
C MET A 167 -6.17 0.26 8.04
N PRO A 168 -7.04 -0.40 7.26
CA PRO A 168 -6.61 -1.11 6.06
C PRO A 168 -5.90 -0.16 5.10
N ALA A 169 -4.73 -0.54 4.60
CA ALA A 169 -4.01 0.15 3.53
C ALA A 169 -4.74 -0.01 2.18
N ALA A 170 -5.36 -1.17 1.97
CA ALA A 170 -6.21 -1.44 0.81
C ALA A 170 -7.31 -2.45 1.14
N GLN A 171 -8.37 -2.48 0.34
CA GLN A 171 -9.53 -3.35 0.56
C GLN A 171 -10.00 -4.03 -0.73
N ILE A 172 -10.28 -5.34 -0.65
CA ILE A 172 -10.85 -6.14 -1.74
C ILE A 172 -12.23 -6.66 -1.33
N GLY A 173 -13.20 -6.64 -2.23
CA GLY A 173 -14.58 -7.04 -1.90
C GLY A 173 -15.32 -5.99 -1.07
N ALA A 174 -14.80 -4.76 -1.01
CA ALA A 174 -15.45 -3.59 -0.45
C ALA A 174 -16.13 -2.76 -1.57
N PRO A 175 -17.11 -1.90 -1.25
CA PRO A 175 -17.55 -0.86 -2.17
C PRO A 175 -16.35 -0.03 -2.65
N GLU A 176 -16.35 0.39 -3.91
CA GLU A 176 -15.29 1.28 -4.42
C GLU A 176 -15.20 2.53 -3.55
N CYS A 177 -14.00 2.81 -3.04
CA CYS A 177 -13.75 3.97 -2.21
C CYS A 177 -13.67 5.21 -3.10
N THR A 178 -14.30 6.30 -2.65
CA THR A 178 -14.18 7.59 -3.33
C THR A 178 -12.73 8.04 -3.25
N VAL A 179 -12.01 7.95 -4.37
CA VAL A 179 -10.67 8.49 -4.50
C VAL A 179 -10.76 10.00 -4.38
N VAL A 180 -10.39 10.53 -3.21
CA VAL A 180 -10.08 11.95 -3.09
C VAL A 180 -8.62 12.06 -3.46
N ALA A 181 -8.34 11.97 -4.76
CA ALA A 181 -7.08 12.45 -5.30
C ALA A 181 -6.91 13.85 -4.70
N ALA A 182 -5.82 14.08 -3.98
CA ALA A 182 -5.50 15.41 -3.51
C ALA A 182 -5.25 16.27 -4.76
N GLU A 183 -6.31 16.85 -5.34
CA GLU A 183 -6.24 17.83 -6.41
C GLU A 183 -5.34 19.01 -6.00
N ASP A 184 -5.20 19.23 -4.68
CA ASP A 184 -4.29 20.20 -4.09
C ASP A 184 -2.81 19.83 -4.23
N ALA A 185 -2.45 18.55 -4.36
CA ALA A 185 -1.06 18.12 -4.54
C ALA A 185 -0.69 17.88 -6.02
N SER A 186 -1.65 17.57 -6.90
CA SER A 186 -1.31 17.05 -8.23
C SER A 186 -1.42 18.04 -9.39
N PHE A 187 -2.46 18.89 -9.53
CA PHE A 187 -2.59 19.69 -10.77
C PHE A 187 -3.43 20.98 -10.70
N GLY A 188 -4.04 21.33 -9.56
CA GLY A 188 -4.88 22.54 -9.44
C GLY A 188 -4.09 23.85 -9.64
N ALA A 189 -2.90 23.95 -9.06
CA ALA A 189 -2.07 25.16 -9.12
C ALA A 189 -1.51 25.46 -10.54
N VAL A 190 -1.26 24.42 -11.34
CA VAL A 190 -0.73 24.59 -12.70
C VAL A 190 -1.84 25.02 -13.66
N LYS A 191 -3.07 24.52 -13.50
CA LYS A 191 -4.22 24.90 -14.35
C LYS A 191 -4.73 26.32 -14.10
N ALA A 192 -4.48 26.92 -12.93
CA ALA A 192 -4.83 28.31 -12.62
C ALA A 192 -3.89 29.36 -13.25
N LEU A 193 -2.67 28.97 -13.64
CA LEU A 193 -1.69 29.85 -14.32
C LEU A 193 -1.88 29.91 -15.85
N PHE A 194 -2.70 29.01 -16.41
CA PHE A 194 -3.02 28.96 -17.86
C PHE A 194 -4.49 29.29 -18.16
N ARG A 195 -5.16 30.05 -17.29
CA ARG A 195 -6.47 30.68 -17.58
C ARG A 195 -6.34 32.20 -17.64
#